data_AF-A0A3N5JQ31-F1
#
_entry.id   AF-A0A3N5JQ31-F1
#
_cell.length_a   1.000
_cell.length_b   1.000
_cell.length_c   1.000
_cell.angle_alpha   90.00
_cell.angle_beta   90.00
_cell.angle_gamma   90.00
#
_symmetry.space_group_name_H-M   'P 1'
#
loop_
_entity.id
_entity.type
_entity.pdbx_description
1 polymer ?
#
loop_
_entity_poly.entity_id
_entity_poly.type
_entity_poly.pdbx_seq_one_letter_code
_entity_poly.pdbx_strand_id
1 'polypeptide(L)'
;MSKINMIFCFCFGMYLTLYGFDGPLRVHPQNGRYFSDNSGVAILLTGSHTWATVQDINYPGRVPFDYDAFLDMCSTNGHNFIRLWHWEQPMGAGWSRAPLYFSPLPWARSQHGTAADGKPKFDLDRFD
;
A
#
# COMPACT_ATOMS: atom_id res chain seq x y z
N MET A 1 31.10 -44.15 40.01
CA MET A 1 29.98 -44.30 39.05
C MET A 1 28.95 -43.21 39.33
N SER A 2 28.98 -42.13 38.55
CA SER A 2 27.80 -41.50 37.94
C SER A 2 28.32 -40.44 36.96
N LYS A 3 28.01 -40.60 35.67
CA LYS A 3 28.32 -39.63 34.63
C LYS A 3 27.09 -38.74 34.49
N ILE A 4 27.23 -37.44 34.75
CA ILE A 4 26.23 -36.44 34.37
C ILE A 4 26.41 -36.19 32.87
N ASN A 5 25.46 -36.67 32.08
CA ASN A 5 25.36 -36.33 30.66
C ASN A 5 24.76 -34.92 30.58
N MET A 6 25.61 -33.93 30.36
CA MET A 6 25.18 -32.60 29.98
C MET A 6 24.76 -32.65 28.51
N ILE A 7 23.45 -32.72 28.28
CA ILE A 7 22.85 -32.56 26.96
C ILE A 7 23.12 -31.12 26.54
N PHE A 8 24.11 -30.92 25.66
CA PHE A 8 24.19 -29.69 24.89
C PHE A 8 23.00 -29.69 23.92
N CYS A 9 21.94 -29.00 24.32
CA CYS A 9 20.91 -28.57 23.38
C CYS A 9 21.59 -27.52 22.48
N PHE A 10 22.10 -27.96 21.33
CA PHE A 10 22.39 -27.05 20.24
C PHE A 10 21.04 -26.54 19.73
N CYS A 11 20.54 -25.47 20.33
CA CYS A 11 19.62 -24.58 19.63
C CYS A 11 20.41 -24.08 18.41
N PHE A 12 20.20 -24.73 17.26
CA PHE A 12 20.51 -24.14 15.97
C PHE A 12 19.67 -22.86 15.93
N GLY A 13 20.30 -21.76 16.31
CA GLY A 13 19.74 -20.43 16.17
C GLY A 13 19.48 -20.25 14.70
N MET A 14 18.24 -20.53 14.29
CA MET A 14 17.71 -20.07 13.04
C MET A 14 17.70 -18.56 13.17
N TYR A 15 18.80 -17.93 12.76
CA TYR A 15 18.78 -16.52 12.41
C TYR A 15 17.69 -16.44 11.35
N LEU A 16 16.51 -15.99 11.73
CA LEU A 16 15.64 -15.31 10.78
C LEU A 16 16.48 -14.13 10.32
N THR A 17 17.26 -14.32 9.27
CA THR A 17 17.53 -13.25 8.33
C THR A 17 16.13 -12.72 8.03
N LEU A 18 15.79 -11.54 8.55
CA LEU A 18 14.67 -10.79 8.03
C LEU A 18 14.89 -10.80 6.54
N TYR A 19 14.03 -11.52 5.81
CA TYR A 19 14.14 -11.68 4.37
C TYR A 19 13.82 -10.31 3.79
N GLY A 20 14.86 -9.48 3.74
CA GLY A 20 14.79 -8.14 3.19
C GLY A 20 14.65 -8.29 1.69
N PHE A 21 13.71 -7.54 1.13
CA PHE A 21 13.45 -7.54 -0.28
C PHE A 21 14.69 -7.01 -1.04
N ASP A 22 15.35 -7.84 -1.87
CA ASP A 22 16.56 -7.45 -2.59
C ASP A 22 16.24 -6.83 -3.96
N GLY A 23 15.94 -5.54 -3.92
CA GLY A 23 15.73 -4.71 -5.11
C GLY A 23 14.35 -4.89 -5.77
N PRO A 24 14.17 -4.46 -7.03
CA PRO A 24 12.87 -4.54 -7.69
C PRO A 24 12.47 -5.99 -7.99
N LEU A 25 11.16 -6.24 -8.07
CA LEU A 25 10.63 -7.50 -8.55
C LEU A 25 11.11 -7.80 -9.97
N ARG A 26 11.55 -9.03 -10.19
CA ARG A 26 11.93 -9.57 -11.49
C ARG A 26 11.15 -10.86 -11.76
N VAL A 27 11.09 -11.27 -13.03
CA VAL A 27 10.53 -12.58 -13.39
C VAL A 27 11.37 -13.68 -12.75
N HIS A 28 10.73 -14.68 -12.13
CA HIS A 28 11.43 -15.77 -11.45
C HIS A 28 12.21 -16.66 -12.44
N PRO A 29 13.51 -16.94 -12.22
CA PRO A 29 14.38 -17.51 -13.25
C PRO A 29 14.02 -18.95 -13.66
N GLN A 30 13.49 -19.77 -12.74
CA GLN A 30 13.09 -21.16 -13.03
C GLN A 30 11.59 -21.32 -13.35
N ASN A 31 10.77 -20.28 -13.13
CA ASN A 31 9.33 -20.35 -13.36
C ASN A 31 8.76 -18.97 -13.69
N GLY A 32 8.71 -18.65 -14.98
CA GLY A 32 8.32 -17.32 -15.46
C GLY A 32 6.87 -16.89 -15.18
N ARG A 33 6.08 -17.68 -14.44
CA ARG A 33 4.73 -17.31 -13.97
C ARG A 33 4.75 -16.53 -12.64
N TYR A 34 5.89 -16.51 -11.94
CA TYR A 34 6.05 -15.86 -10.64
C TYR A 34 7.10 -14.76 -10.70
N PHE A 35 7.12 -13.91 -9.66
CA PHE A 35 8.19 -12.95 -9.44
C PHE A 35 9.23 -13.47 -8.45
N SER A 36 10.36 -12.78 -8.35
CA SER A 36 11.36 -12.93 -7.30
C SER A 36 12.06 -11.59 -7.05
N ASP A 37 12.55 -11.41 -5.84
CA ASP A 37 13.34 -10.28 -5.35
C ASP A 37 14.83 -10.67 -5.29
N ASN A 38 15.36 -11.31 -6.34
CA ASN A 38 16.71 -11.92 -6.43
C ASN A 38 17.02 -13.07 -5.48
N SER A 39 16.12 -13.36 -4.54
CA SER A 39 16.33 -14.39 -3.55
C SER A 39 16.22 -15.82 -4.08
N GLY A 40 15.62 -15.98 -5.27
CA GLY A 40 15.27 -17.30 -5.83
C GLY A 40 14.02 -17.91 -5.22
N VAL A 41 13.32 -17.19 -4.35
CA VAL A 41 12.00 -17.56 -3.83
C VAL A 41 10.92 -17.00 -4.76
N ALA A 42 9.92 -17.82 -5.05
CA ALA A 42 8.76 -17.43 -5.86
C ALA A 42 7.81 -16.54 -5.06
N ILE A 43 7.50 -15.38 -5.63
CA ILE A 43 6.56 -14.40 -5.08
C ILE A 43 5.33 -14.38 -5.99
N LEU A 44 4.18 -14.68 -5.41
CA LEU A 44 2.87 -14.46 -6.00
C LEU A 44 2.32 -13.13 -5.48
N LEU A 45 1.93 -12.22 -6.37
CA LEU A 45 1.29 -10.98 -5.98
C LEU A 45 -0.20 -11.22 -5.72
N THR A 46 -0.62 -10.99 -4.48
CA THR A 46 -2.00 -11.14 -4.02
C THR A 46 -2.44 -9.84 -3.36
N GLY A 47 -3.63 -9.37 -3.74
CA GLY A 47 -4.10 -8.06 -3.30
C GLY A 47 -5.60 -7.88 -3.47
N SER A 48 -6.15 -7.00 -2.64
CA SER A 48 -7.51 -6.47 -2.78
C SER A 48 -7.45 -5.05 -3.33
N HIS A 49 -8.42 -4.68 -4.15
CA HIS A 49 -8.39 -3.41 -4.83
C HIS A 49 -9.77 -2.92 -5.27
N THR A 50 -10.03 -1.63 -5.04
CA THR A 50 -11.12 -0.84 -5.64
C THR A 50 -10.57 0.50 -6.14
N TRP A 51 -11.40 1.30 -6.82
CA TRP A 51 -10.99 2.65 -7.23
C TRP A 51 -10.66 3.59 -6.07
N ALA A 52 -11.22 3.36 -4.88
CA ALA A 52 -11.16 4.26 -3.72
C ALA A 52 -10.24 3.76 -2.59
N THR A 53 -9.23 2.93 -2.90
CA THR A 53 -8.44 2.22 -1.88
C THR A 53 -7.44 3.12 -1.13
N VAL A 54 -6.65 3.94 -1.84
CA VAL A 54 -5.69 4.89 -1.21
C VAL A 54 -6.12 6.33 -1.38
N GLN A 55 -6.71 6.66 -2.52
CA GLN A 55 -7.40 7.92 -2.70
C GLN A 55 -8.90 7.66 -2.59
N ASP A 56 -9.52 8.25 -1.57
CA ASP A 56 -10.94 8.12 -1.32
C ASP A 56 -11.75 8.92 -2.34
N ILE A 57 -12.94 8.40 -2.65
CA ILE A 57 -13.95 9.04 -3.48
C ILE A 57 -15.09 9.44 -2.55
N ASN A 58 -15.09 10.70 -2.14
CA ASN A 58 -15.97 11.23 -1.12
C ASN A 58 -17.16 11.98 -1.69
N TYR A 59 -18.26 11.94 -0.95
CA TYR A 59 -19.46 12.75 -1.17
C TYR A 59 -20.00 13.26 0.17
N PRO A 60 -20.79 14.35 0.18
CA PRO A 60 -21.33 14.91 1.42
C PRO A 60 -22.09 13.87 2.25
N GLY A 61 -21.74 13.75 3.54
CA GLY A 61 -22.38 12.83 4.49
C GLY A 61 -21.80 11.41 4.54
N ARG A 62 -20.77 11.09 3.75
CA ARG A 62 -20.06 9.81 3.84
C ARG A 62 -19.03 9.82 4.97
N VAL A 63 -18.84 8.67 5.62
CA VAL A 63 -17.71 8.43 6.53
C VAL A 63 -16.42 8.27 5.71
N PRO A 64 -15.29 8.87 6.12
CA PRO A 64 -14.01 8.67 5.45
C PRO A 64 -13.62 7.19 5.35
N PHE A 65 -12.90 6.83 4.29
CA PHE A 65 -12.33 5.48 4.16
C PHE A 65 -11.39 5.16 5.33
N ASP A 66 -11.63 4.01 5.99
CA ASP A 66 -10.77 3.50 7.05
C ASP A 66 -9.60 2.71 6.44
N TYR A 67 -8.50 3.41 6.24
CA TYR A 67 -7.30 2.85 5.61
C TYR A 67 -6.62 1.80 6.51
N ASP A 68 -6.64 2.01 7.83
CA ASP A 68 -6.03 1.08 8.78
C ASP A 68 -6.78 -0.26 8.81
N ALA A 69 -8.12 -0.21 8.87
CA ALA A 69 -8.93 -1.43 8.77
C ALA A 69 -8.73 -2.15 7.42
N PHE A 70 -8.51 -1.41 6.33
CA PHE A 70 -8.18 -2.00 5.04
C PHE A 70 -6.80 -2.70 5.05
N LEU A 71 -5.79 -2.10 5.67
CA LEU A 71 -4.47 -2.72 5.83
C LEU A 71 -4.54 -3.97 6.73
N ASP A 72 -5.31 -3.92 7.82
CA ASP A 72 -5.55 -5.07 8.70
C ASP A 72 -6.23 -6.22 7.93
N MET A 73 -7.23 -5.90 7.11
CA MET A 73 -7.86 -6.88 6.23
C MET A 73 -6.85 -7.47 5.24
N CYS A 74 -6.01 -6.63 4.60
CA CYS A 74 -4.99 -7.11 3.67
C CYS A 74 -3.97 -8.04 4.35
N SER A 75 -3.46 -7.64 5.51
CA SER A 75 -2.52 -8.44 6.30
C SER A 75 -3.13 -9.77 6.74
N THR A 76 -4.35 -9.74 7.28
CA THR A 76 -5.07 -10.94 7.73
C THR A 76 -5.32 -11.95 6.61
N ASN A 77 -5.52 -11.46 5.37
CA ASN A 77 -5.75 -12.31 4.20
C ASN A 77 -4.47 -12.64 3.41
N GLY A 78 -3.28 -12.29 3.91
CA GLY A 78 -2.01 -12.60 3.28
C GLY A 78 -1.76 -11.86 1.96
N HIS A 79 -2.30 -10.64 1.83
CA HIS A 79 -2.01 -9.76 0.69
C HIS A 79 -0.64 -9.12 0.85
N ASN A 80 0.08 -9.00 -0.27
CA ASN A 80 1.41 -8.39 -0.36
C ASN A 80 1.50 -7.32 -1.47
N PHE A 81 0.37 -7.00 -2.10
CA PHE A 81 0.26 -6.08 -3.20
C PHE A 81 -1.01 -5.24 -3.08
N ILE A 82 -0.90 -3.94 -3.33
CA ILE A 82 -2.05 -3.02 -3.43
C ILE A 82 -1.97 -2.35 -4.80
N ARG A 83 -3.06 -2.44 -5.57
CA ARG A 83 -3.24 -1.64 -6.79
C ARG A 83 -3.88 -0.30 -6.44
N LEU A 84 -3.45 0.76 -7.12
CA LEU A 84 -3.83 2.14 -6.81
C LEU A 84 -4.43 2.81 -8.04
N TRP A 85 -5.42 3.68 -7.82
CA TRP A 85 -5.84 4.69 -8.78
C TRP A 85 -5.64 6.07 -8.16
N HIS A 86 -5.31 7.03 -9.01
CA HIS A 86 -5.14 8.41 -8.58
C HIS A 86 -5.82 9.34 -9.58
N TRP A 87 -6.78 10.11 -9.09
CA TRP A 87 -7.40 11.23 -9.77
C TRP A 87 -6.57 12.48 -9.49
N GLU A 88 -6.28 13.24 -10.53
CA GLU A 88 -5.47 14.46 -10.42
C GLU A 88 -6.32 15.71 -10.12
N GLN A 89 -7.62 15.64 -10.39
CA GLN A 89 -8.57 16.71 -10.04
C GLN A 89 -9.16 16.51 -8.64
N PRO A 90 -9.44 17.59 -7.88
CA PRO A 90 -10.00 17.50 -6.53
C PRO A 90 -11.50 17.22 -6.50
N MET A 91 -12.19 17.40 -7.62
CA MET A 91 -13.65 17.31 -7.67
C MET A 91 -14.13 16.93 -9.08
N GLY A 92 -15.22 16.17 -9.13
CA GLY A 92 -15.99 15.91 -10.34
C GLY A 92 -15.56 14.65 -11.08
N ALA A 93 -16.55 13.95 -11.63
CA ALA A 93 -16.36 12.68 -12.31
C ALA A 93 -17.31 12.58 -13.51
N GLY A 94 -16.84 12.04 -14.63
CA GLY A 94 -17.65 11.92 -15.86
C GLY A 94 -18.89 11.02 -15.70
N TRP A 95 -18.92 10.15 -14.69
CA TRP A 95 -20.02 9.21 -14.43
C TRP A 95 -21.03 9.70 -13.39
N SER A 96 -20.85 10.90 -12.81
CA SER A 96 -21.75 11.42 -11.77
C SER A 96 -22.05 12.89 -11.97
N ARG A 97 -23.32 13.27 -11.84
CA ARG A 97 -23.74 14.67 -11.74
C ARG A 97 -23.64 15.21 -10.31
N ALA A 98 -23.61 14.33 -9.31
CA ALA A 98 -23.43 14.72 -7.92
C ALA A 98 -21.97 15.12 -7.67
N PRO A 99 -21.70 16.10 -6.79
CA PRO A 99 -20.34 16.48 -6.44
C PRO A 99 -19.62 15.31 -5.76
N LEU A 100 -18.56 14.84 -6.41
CA LEU A 100 -17.62 13.87 -5.87
C LEU A 100 -16.29 14.58 -5.62
N TYR A 101 -15.63 14.25 -4.51
CA TYR A 101 -14.37 14.83 -4.09
C TYR A 101 -13.32 13.72 -3.98
N PHE A 102 -12.09 14.02 -4.39
CA PHE A 102 -10.99 13.07 -4.34
C PHE A 102 -9.94 13.53 -3.33
N SER A 103 -9.52 12.63 -2.45
CA SER A 103 -8.53 12.93 -1.40
C SER A 103 -7.82 11.65 -0.92
N PRO A 104 -6.52 11.69 -0.61
CA PRO A 104 -5.64 12.85 -0.68
C PRO A 104 -5.23 13.17 -2.13
N LEU A 105 -4.80 14.41 -2.33
CA LEU A 105 -4.04 14.84 -3.51
C LEU A 105 -2.62 15.16 -3.04
N PRO A 106 -1.60 14.97 -3.89
CA PRO A 106 -0.21 15.06 -3.47
C PRO A 106 0.20 16.48 -3.09
N TRP A 107 -0.45 17.49 -3.64
CA TRP A 107 -0.05 18.89 -3.51
C TRP A 107 -0.71 19.56 -2.31
N ALA A 108 0.07 20.37 -1.60
CA ALA A 108 -0.44 21.21 -0.52
C ALA A 108 -1.38 22.29 -1.08
N ARG A 109 -2.31 22.76 -0.23
CA ARG A 109 -3.16 23.90 -0.56
C ARG A 109 -2.41 25.21 -0.30
N SER A 110 -2.43 26.10 -1.27
CA SER A 110 -1.91 27.47 -1.21
C SER A 110 -2.75 28.35 -0.26
N GLN A 111 -2.16 29.44 0.22
CA GLN A 111 -2.88 30.48 0.96
C GLN A 111 -3.58 31.49 0.04
N HIS A 112 -3.36 31.42 -1.27
CA HIS A 112 -3.84 32.42 -2.23
C HIS A 112 -4.72 31.82 -3.32
N GLY A 113 -5.80 32.53 -3.65
CA GLY A 113 -6.73 32.18 -4.71
C GLY A 113 -7.66 31.00 -4.37
N THR A 114 -8.68 30.83 -5.20
CA THR A 114 -9.71 29.79 -5.04
C THR A 114 -9.67 28.86 -6.25
N ALA A 115 -9.73 27.56 -6.01
CA ALA A 115 -9.83 26.51 -7.02
C ALA A 115 -11.29 26.23 -7.40
N ALA A 116 -11.50 25.42 -8.44
CA ALA A 116 -12.82 25.08 -8.96
C ALA A 116 -13.70 24.28 -7.97
N ASP A 117 -13.10 23.68 -6.95
CA ASP A 117 -13.79 22.99 -5.85
C ASP A 117 -14.16 23.93 -4.69
N GLY A 118 -13.94 25.24 -4.83
CA GLY A 118 -14.22 26.26 -3.81
C GLY A 118 -13.21 26.32 -2.66
N LYS A 119 -12.19 25.47 -2.67
CA LYS A 119 -11.09 25.47 -1.68
C LYS A 119 -9.91 26.31 -2.20
N PRO A 120 -8.87 26.58 -1.37
CA PRO A 120 -7.69 27.26 -1.88
C PRO A 120 -7.04 26.51 -3.05
N LYS A 121 -6.31 27.22 -3.92
CA LYS A 121 -5.57 26.57 -5.02
C LYS A 121 -4.51 25.60 -4.49
N PHE A 122 -4.05 24.68 -5.33
CA PHE A 122 -2.88 23.86 -5.01
C PHE A 122 -1.58 24.62 -5.26
N ASP A 123 -0.60 24.38 -4.40
CA ASP A 123 0.80 24.74 -4.59
C ASP A 123 1.52 23.54 -5.21
N LEU A 124 1.81 23.60 -6.51
CA LEU A 124 2.42 22.48 -7.25
C LEU A 124 3.92 22.34 -7.00
N ASP A 125 4.53 23.26 -6.24
CA ASP A 125 5.93 23.16 -5.83
C ASP A 125 6.08 22.51 -4.44
N ARG A 126 4.97 22.13 -3.79
CA ARG A 126 4.96 21.60 -2.42
C ARG A 126 4.03 20.40 -2.25
N PHE A 127 4.58 19.28 -1.77
CA PHE A 127 3.80 18.12 -1.34
C PHE A 127 3.15 18.33 0.04
N ASP A 128 1.98 17.71 0.26
CA ASP A 128 1.25 17.63 1.54
C ASP A 128 1.66 16.39 2.36
#